data_AF-A0A1T1IEQ9-F1
#
_entry.id   AF-A0A1T1IEQ9-F1
#
_cell.length_a   1.000
_cell.length_b   1.000
_cell.length_c   1.000
_cell.angle_alpha   90.00
_cell.angle_beta   90.00
_cell.angle_gamma   90.00
#
_symmetry.space_group_name_H-M   'P 1'
#
loop_
_entity.id
_entity.type
_entity.pdbx_description
1 polymer ?
#
loop_
_entity_poly.entity_id
_entity_poly.type
_entity_poly.pdbx_seq_one_letter_code
_entity_poly.pdbx_strand_id
1 'polypeptide(L)'
;MLNEFTVHGTPIGTTTSLQLDEISILATPQTLRELGQFLIHASEQMTTHGLEHLHLQDALKDFSPLQHVDFIALNKDQITPTKT
;
A
#
# COMPACT_ATOMS: atom_id res chain seq x y z
N MET A 1 -5.83 17.84 2.90
CA MET A 1 -4.97 17.61 4.08
C MET A 1 -4.76 16.09 4.19
N LEU A 2 -3.67 15.62 4.80
CA LEU A 2 -3.47 14.20 5.13
C LEU A 2 -4.12 13.89 6.48
N ASN A 3 -5.39 14.23 6.61
CA ASN A 3 -6.24 13.84 7.71
C ASN A 3 -7.00 12.58 7.25
N GLU A 4 -7.09 11.56 8.11
CA GLU A 4 -7.90 10.34 7.90
C GLU A 4 -7.24 9.09 7.29
N PHE A 5 -5.91 8.95 7.31
CA PHE A 5 -5.24 7.69 6.97
C PHE A 5 -4.69 6.97 8.20
N THR A 6 -4.63 5.64 8.13
CA THR A 6 -3.84 4.79 9.03
C THR A 6 -2.89 3.97 8.17
N VAL A 7 -1.77 3.55 8.74
CA VAL A 7 -0.84 2.63 8.08
C VAL A 7 -0.83 1.33 8.86
N HIS A 8 -0.85 0.21 8.15
CA HIS A 8 -0.79 -1.11 8.73
C HIS A 8 0.36 -1.90 8.13
N GLY A 9 1.01 -2.73 8.94
CA GLY A 9 2.09 -3.63 8.53
C GLY A 9 1.83 -5.05 8.97
N THR A 10 2.24 -6.02 8.16
CA THR A 10 2.20 -7.44 8.49
C THR A 10 3.64 -7.95 8.63
N PRO A 11 4.08 -8.39 9.83
CA PRO A 11 5.41 -8.97 10.00
C PRO A 11 5.63 -10.21 9.12
N ILE A 12 6.88 -10.40 8.67
CA ILE A 12 7.28 -11.54 7.84
C ILE A 12 6.89 -12.85 8.53
N GLY A 13 6.25 -13.75 7.79
CA GLY A 13 5.84 -15.07 8.27
C GLY A 13 4.57 -15.06 9.13
N THR A 14 3.84 -13.94 9.18
CA THR A 14 2.56 -13.82 9.89
C THR A 14 1.45 -13.38 8.94
N THR A 15 0.20 -13.53 9.38
CA THR A 15 -0.99 -12.97 8.72
C THR A 15 -1.62 -11.84 9.54
N THR A 16 -0.98 -11.44 10.64
CA THR A 16 -1.53 -10.46 11.57
C THR A 16 -1.12 -9.07 11.13
N SER A 17 -2.11 -8.28 10.75
CA SER A 17 -1.92 -6.86 10.43
C SER A 17 -1.93 -6.02 11.70
N LEU A 18 -0.94 -5.13 11.85
CA LEU A 18 -0.77 -4.23 12.99
C LEU A 18 -0.79 -2.80 12.51
N GLN A 19 -1.54 -1.92 13.19
CA GLN A 19 -1.48 -0.48 12.92
C GLN A 19 -0.10 0.06 13.34
N LEU A 20 0.48 0.92 12.51
CA LEU A 20 1.81 1.50 12.68
C LEU A 20 1.71 3.01 12.96
N ASP A 21 2.56 3.51 13.85
CA ASP A 21 2.74 4.95 14.07
C ASP A 21 3.68 5.57 13.02
N GLU A 22 4.62 4.79 12.48
CA GLU A 22 5.61 5.22 11.50
C GLU A 22 5.94 4.10 10.48
N ILE A 23 6.30 4.51 9.26
CA ILE A 23 7.00 3.66 8.30
C ILE A 23 8.35 4.29 7.92
N SER A 24 9.40 3.48 7.92
CA SER A 24 10.73 3.84 7.42
C SER A 24 11.03 3.05 6.15
N ILE A 25 11.32 3.74 5.04
CA ILE A 25 11.62 3.11 3.74
C ILE A 25 13.10 3.27 3.43
N LEU A 26 13.85 2.16 3.46
CA LEU A 26 15.25 2.13 3.02
C LEU A 26 15.32 1.72 1.55
N ALA A 27 15.51 2.70 0.67
CA ALA A 27 15.46 2.48 -0.78
C ALA A 27 16.32 3.50 -1.56
N THR A 28 16.57 3.21 -2.83
CA THR A 28 17.20 4.17 -3.74
C THR A 28 16.22 5.27 -4.14
N PRO A 29 16.71 6.46 -4.59
CA PRO A 29 15.82 7.52 -5.09
C PRO A 29 14.90 7.09 -6.23
N GLN A 30 15.36 6.19 -7.11
CA GLN A 30 14.55 5.67 -8.21
C GLN A 30 13.41 4.80 -7.69
N THR A 31 13.70 3.90 -6.73
CA THR A 31 12.67 3.08 -6.07
C THR A 31 11.63 3.94 -5.36
N LEU A 32 12.05 5.00 -4.67
CA LEU A 32 11.12 5.95 -4.03
C LEU A 32 10.21 6.65 -5.05
N ARG A 33 10.74 6.99 -6.23
CA ARG A 33 9.95 7.58 -7.32
C ARG A 33 8.89 6.60 -7.83
N GLU A 34 9.25 5.34 -8.03
CA GLU A 34 8.32 4.30 -8.50
C GLU A 34 7.21 4.03 -7.47
N LEU A 35 7.55 3.99 -6.17
CA LEU A 35 6.56 3.92 -5.09
C LEU A 35 5.60 5.14 -5.12
N GLY A 36 6.13 6.34 -5.33
CA GLY A 36 5.31 7.54 -5.49
C GLY A 36 4.37 7.47 -6.70
N GLN A 37 4.86 6.96 -7.83
CA GLN A 37 4.04 6.74 -9.04
C GLN A 37 2.92 5.72 -8.80
N PHE A 38 3.21 4.63 -8.08
CA PHE A 38 2.20 3.66 -7.67
C PHE A 38 1.08 4.32 -6.85
N LEU A 39 1.42 5.13 -5.85
CA LEU A 39 0.42 5.80 -5.01
C LEU A 39 -0.45 6.78 -5.81
N ILE A 40 0.13 7.52 -6.76
CA ILE A 40 -0.61 8.41 -7.67
C ILE A 40 -1.58 7.59 -8.51
N HIS A 41 -1.09 6.52 -9.14
CA HIS A 41 -1.90 5.64 -9.97
C HIS A 41 -3.06 5.02 -9.17
N ALA A 42 -2.79 4.52 -7.96
CA ALA A 42 -3.82 3.95 -7.09
C ALA A 42 -4.92 4.98 -6.78
N SER A 43 -4.56 6.22 -6.44
CA SER A 43 -5.51 7.30 -6.22
C SER A 43 -6.41 7.57 -7.43
N GLU A 44 -5.84 7.56 -8.65
CA GLU A 44 -6.58 7.74 -9.89
C GLU A 44 -7.56 6.58 -10.14
N GLN A 45 -7.11 5.34 -9.94
CA GLN A 45 -7.94 4.15 -10.12
C GLN A 45 -9.09 4.09 -9.10
N MET A 46 -8.82 4.41 -7.84
CA MET A 46 -9.84 4.51 -6.79
C MET A 46 -10.90 5.56 -7.13
N THR A 47 -10.47 6.72 -7.61
CA THR A 47 -11.38 7.82 -7.96
C THR A 47 -12.22 7.50 -9.21
N THR A 48 -11.60 6.90 -10.23
CA THR A 48 -12.24 6.70 -11.54
C THR A 48 -13.10 5.44 -11.55
N HIS A 49 -12.65 4.37 -10.89
CA HIS A 49 -13.27 3.05 -10.98
C HIS A 49 -13.83 2.54 -9.65
N GLY A 50 -13.67 3.29 -8.56
CA GLY A 50 -14.16 2.88 -7.24
C GLY A 50 -13.46 1.65 -6.68
N LEU A 51 -12.19 1.41 -7.06
CA LEU A 51 -11.46 0.25 -6.56
C LEU A 51 -11.30 0.31 -5.03
N GLU A 52 -11.49 -0.84 -4.38
CA GLU A 52 -11.30 -1.00 -2.93
C GLU A 52 -9.82 -0.96 -2.55
N HIS A 53 -8.96 -1.61 -3.33
CA HIS A 53 -7.54 -1.68 -3.06
C HIS A 53 -6.73 -1.95 -4.33
N LEU A 54 -5.45 -1.61 -4.28
CA LEU A 54 -4.46 -1.97 -5.30
C LEU A 54 -3.18 -2.46 -4.64
N HIS A 55 -2.55 -3.48 -5.23
CA HIS A 55 -1.28 -3.99 -4.77
C HIS A 55 -0.13 -3.53 -5.68
N LEU A 56 1.03 -3.25 -5.09
CA LEU A 56 2.24 -2.92 -5.82
C LEU A 56 2.75 -4.11 -6.64
N GLN A 57 2.58 -5.33 -6.12
CA GLN A 57 2.98 -6.55 -6.85
C GLN A 57 2.29 -6.69 -8.21
N ASP A 58 1.07 -6.15 -8.36
CA ASP A 58 0.33 -6.21 -9.64
C ASP A 58 0.89 -5.21 -10.66
N ALA A 59 1.56 -4.15 -10.20
CA ALA A 59 2.16 -3.12 -11.03
C ALA A 59 3.61 -3.44 -11.44
N LEU A 60 4.28 -4.37 -10.74
CA LEU A 60 5.69 -4.71 -10.97
C LEU A 60 5.83 -6.07 -11.66
N LYS A 61 6.31 -6.06 -12.92
CA LYS A 61 6.48 -7.26 -13.75
C LYS A 61 7.36 -8.34 -13.11
N ASP A 62 8.41 -7.93 -12.41
CA ASP A 62 9.40 -8.83 -11.80
C ASP A 62 9.29 -8.83 -10.26
N PHE A 63 8.06 -8.72 -9.73
CA PHE A 63 7.83 -8.78 -8.29
C PHE A 63 8.17 -10.18 -7.72
N SER A 64 8.88 -10.20 -6.59
CA SER A 64 9.22 -11.43 -5.88
C SER A 64 8.70 -11.33 -4.45
N PRO A 65 7.72 -12.15 -4.04
CA PRO A 65 7.18 -12.12 -2.67
C PRO A 65 8.19 -12.55 -1.61
N LEU A 66 9.32 -13.13 -2.02
CA LEU A 66 10.43 -13.51 -1.13
C LEU A 66 11.44 -12.38 -0.93
N GLN A 67 11.48 -11.39 -1.82
CA GLN A 67 12.51 -10.35 -1.83
C GLN A 67 11.95 -8.94 -1.68
N HIS A 68 10.68 -8.74 -2.03
CA HIS A 68 10.03 -7.44 -2.05
C HIS A 68 8.90 -7.37 -1.01
N VAL A 69 8.73 -6.18 -0.47
CA VAL A 69 7.56 -5.82 0.34
C VAL A 69 6.46 -5.38 -0.62
N ASP A 70 5.26 -5.94 -0.45
CA ASP A 70 4.09 -5.47 -1.18
C ASP A 70 3.49 -4.24 -0.47
N PHE A 71 3.25 -3.18 -1.23
CA PHE A 71 2.56 -1.99 -0.76
C PHE A 71 1.12 -2.06 -1.25
N ILE A 72 0.17 -1.96 -0.33
CA ILE A 72 -1.25 -2.05 -0.64
C ILE A 72 -1.89 -0.70 -0.36
N ALA A 73 -2.41 -0.06 -1.41
CA ALA A 73 -3.21 1.15 -1.27
C ALA A 73 -4.66 0.73 -0.99
N LEU A 74 -5.23 1.21 0.11
CA LEU A 74 -6.59 0.87 0.56
C LEU A 74 -7.51 2.10 0.44
N ASN A 75 -8.66 1.93 -0.20
CA ASN A 75 -9.66 2.98 -0.36
C ASN A 75 -10.60 3.02 0.85
N LYS A 76 -10.38 3.99 1.73
CA LYS A 76 -11.19 4.17 2.94
C LYS A 76 -12.68 4.38 2.66
N ASP A 77 -13.03 4.95 1.51
CA ASP A 77 -14.43 5.23 1.16
C ASP A 77 -15.19 3.95 0.74
N GLN A 78 -14.47 2.87 0.43
CA GLN A 78 -15.06 1.61 -0.02
C GLN A 78 -14.89 0.50 1.02
N ILE A 79 -13.85 0.55 1.85
CA ILE A 79 -13.57 -0.46 2.85
C ILE A 79 -14.26 -0.10 4.17
N THR A 80 -15.13 -1.00 4.65
CA THR A 80 -15.61 -0.93 6.04
C THR A 80 -14.52 -1.50 6.94
N PRO A 81 -14.05 -0.78 7.97
CA PRO A 81 -13.06 -1.32 8.89
C PRO A 81 -13.57 -2.63 9.51
N THR A 82 -12.85 -3.73 9.30
CA THR A 82 -13.13 -4.97 10.02
C THR A 82 -12.88 -4.70 11.50
N LYS A 83 -13.92 -4.80 12.33
CA LYS A 83 -13.77 -4.70 13.79
C LYS A 83 -12.77 -5.78 14.23
N THR A 84 -11.56 -5.35 14.61
CA THR A 84 -10.64 -6.13 15.44
C THR A 84 -11.20 -6.26 16.85
#